data_AF-A0A355FL31-F1
#
_entry.id   AF-A0A355FL31-F1
#
_cell.length_a   1.000
_cell.length_b   1.000
_cell.length_c   1.000
_cell.angle_alpha   90.00
_cell.angle_beta   90.00
_cell.angle_gamma   90.00
#
_symmetry.space_group_name_H-M   'P 1'
#
loop_
_entity.id
_entity.type
_entity.pdbx_description
1 polymer ?
#
loop_
_entity_poly.entity_id
_entity_poly.type
_entity_poly.pdbx_seq_one_letter_code
_entity_poly.pdbx_strand_id
1 'polypeptide(L)'
;MELYTVLTADVIDSRHQEAVVAEKKAKLQELTDENLITPFTFSRGDEIQTVLAGVVSSPGILRKLRYFCRPLQLRIGIGVGRITSG
;
A
#
# COMPACT_ATOMS: atom_id res chain seq x y z
N MET A 1 -19.26 4.26 -14.81
CA MET A 1 -18.29 4.60 -13.75
C MET A 1 -17.60 3.33 -13.29
N GLU A 2 -16.29 3.30 -13.40
CA GLU A 2 -15.47 2.14 -13.03
C GLU A 2 -15.37 1.98 -11.52
N LEU A 3 -15.14 0.75 -11.07
CA LEU A 3 -14.79 0.45 -9.68
C LEU A 3 -13.28 0.53 -9.52
N TYR A 4 -12.85 0.88 -8.32
CA TYR A 4 -11.46 0.90 -7.90
C TYR A 4 -11.32 0.19 -6.57
N THR A 5 -10.10 -0.29 -6.31
CA THR A 5 -9.71 -0.78 -4.99
C THR A 5 -8.71 0.18 -4.38
N VAL A 6 -9.01 0.67 -3.18
CA VAL A 6 -8.10 1.45 -2.36
C VAL A 6 -7.44 0.51 -1.37
N LEU A 7 -6.11 0.48 -1.37
CA LEU A 7 -5.33 -0.20 -0.35
C LEU A 7 -4.72 0.83 0.58
N THR A 8 -4.93 0.65 1.87
CA THR A 8 -4.23 1.39 2.93
C THR A 8 -3.55 0.40 3.85
N ALA A 9 -2.39 0.76 4.41
CA ALA A 9 -1.70 -0.07 5.38
C ALA A 9 -0.92 0.78 6.38
N ASP A 10 -0.99 0.46 7.66
CA ASP A 10 -0.09 1.02 8.67
C ASP A 10 0.97 0.01 9.10
N VAL A 11 2.16 0.52 9.44
CA VAL A 11 3.22 -0.29 10.03
C VAL A 11 2.96 -0.43 11.53
N ILE A 12 2.71 -1.66 11.98
CA ILE A 12 2.52 -1.95 13.40
C ILE A 12 3.84 -1.67 14.13
N ASP A 13 3.74 -0.89 15.20
CA ASP A 13 4.87 -0.52 16.06
C ASP A 13 6.01 0.21 15.32
N SER A 14 5.65 1.06 14.35
CA SER A 14 6.58 1.84 13.53
C SER A 14 7.52 2.73 14.33
N ARG A 15 7.06 3.31 15.45
CA ARG A 15 7.85 4.21 16.32
C ARG A 15 9.10 3.56 16.93
N HIS A 16 9.13 2.23 17.07
CA HIS A 16 10.31 1.51 17.56
C HIS A 16 11.17 0.95 16.41
N GLN A 17 10.78 1.21 15.16
CA GLN A 17 11.38 0.61 13.95
C GLN A 17 11.68 1.66 12.88
N GLU A 18 11.89 2.92 13.28
CA GLU A 18 12.00 4.09 12.38
C GLU A 18 13.05 3.91 11.28
N ALA A 19 14.22 3.34 11.60
CA ALA A 19 15.27 3.10 10.62
C ALA A 19 14.84 2.14 9.49
N VAL A 20 14.15 1.05 9.85
CA VAL A 20 13.63 0.07 8.88
C VAL A 20 12.49 0.69 8.07
N VAL A 21 11.60 1.45 8.71
CA VAL A 21 10.52 2.17 8.02
C VAL A 21 11.09 3.16 7.00
N ALA A 22 12.11 3.94 7.37
CA ALA A 22 12.78 4.88 6.48
C ALA A 22 13.43 4.18 5.28
N GLU A 23 14.08 3.03 5.50
CA GLU A 23 14.66 2.22 4.42
C GLU A 23 13.58 1.73 3.43
N LYS A 24 12.47 1.19 3.94
CA LYS A 24 11.36 0.73 3.09
C LYS A 24 10.70 1.87 2.35
N LYS A 25 10.56 3.03 2.99
CA LYS A 25 10.01 4.24 2.36
C LYS A 25 10.81 4.70 1.15
N ALA A 26 12.15 4.65 1.23
CA ALA A 26 13.02 5.05 0.12
C ALA A 26 12.85 4.16 -1.14
N LYS A 27 12.45 2.90 -0.97
CA LYS A 27 12.36 1.89 -2.05
C LYS A 27 10.91 1.57 -2.45
N LEU A 28 9.90 2.10 -1.75
CA LEU A 28 8.50 1.69 -1.93
C LEU A 28 7.99 1.92 -3.36
N GLN A 29 8.49 2.94 -4.05
CA GLN A 29 8.12 3.22 -5.44
C GLN A 29 8.58 2.13 -6.43
N GLU A 30 9.54 1.28 -6.05
CA GLU A 30 9.96 0.13 -6.86
C GLU A 30 8.89 -0.98 -6.89
N LEU A 31 7.94 -0.97 -5.94
CA LEU A 31 6.86 -1.94 -5.89
C LEU A 31 5.78 -1.58 -6.92
N THR A 32 5.73 -2.34 -8.02
CA THR A 32 4.81 -2.13 -9.12
C THR A 32 3.86 -3.32 -9.36
N ASP A 33 2.73 -3.02 -10.00
CA ASP A 33 1.72 -3.97 -10.46
C ASP A 33 0.98 -3.38 -11.66
N GLU A 34 0.54 -4.24 -12.56
CA GLU A 34 -0.15 -3.82 -13.80
C GLU A 34 -1.47 -3.07 -13.53
N ASN A 35 -2.08 -3.31 -12.37
CA ASN A 35 -3.35 -2.72 -12.00
C ASN A 35 -3.19 -1.43 -11.18
N LEU A 36 -1.97 -0.96 -10.89
CA LEU A 36 -1.77 0.29 -10.14
C LEU A 36 -2.22 1.50 -10.97
N ILE A 37 -3.17 2.25 -10.43
CA ILE A 37 -3.54 3.59 -10.92
C ILE A 37 -2.61 4.64 -10.29
N THR A 38 -2.20 4.42 -9.04
CA THR A 38 -1.22 5.26 -8.35
C THR A 38 -0.09 4.40 -7.79
N PRO A 39 1.17 4.89 -7.80
CA PRO A 39 2.24 4.20 -7.09
C PRO A 39 1.93 4.06 -5.60
N PHE A 40 2.54 3.08 -4.94
CA PHE A 40 2.53 3.04 -3.48
C PHE A 40 3.22 4.29 -2.93
N THR A 41 2.58 4.95 -1.98
CA THR A 41 3.13 6.14 -1.31
C THR A 41 3.00 6.02 0.19
N PHE A 42 3.95 6.62 0.91
CA PHE A 42 3.79 6.87 2.34
C PHE A 42 3.04 8.18 2.56
N SER A 43 1.96 8.13 3.33
CA SER A 43 1.21 9.25 3.87
C SER A 43 1.47 9.36 5.38
N ARG A 44 1.40 10.57 5.93
CA ARG A 44 1.34 10.85 7.38
C ARG A 44 2.19 9.94 8.28
N GLY A 45 3.49 9.83 7.98
CA GLY A 45 4.42 8.99 8.74
C GLY A 45 4.59 7.61 8.10
N ASP A 46 3.92 6.61 8.65
CA ASP A 46 4.07 5.18 8.39
C ASP A 46 2.89 4.53 7.65
N GLU A 47 1.89 5.33 7.26
CA GLU A 47 0.76 4.86 6.47
C GLU A 47 1.16 4.73 5.01
N ILE A 48 0.88 3.58 4.40
CA ILE A 48 1.11 3.25 3.00
C ILE A 48 -0.23 3.26 2.29
N GLN A 49 -0.31 3.84 1.09
CA GLN A 49 -1.54 3.87 0.30
C GLN A 49 -1.29 3.68 -1.19
N THR A 50 -2.27 3.10 -1.88
CA THR A 50 -2.35 3.03 -3.35
C THR A 50 -3.80 2.84 -3.82
N VAL A 51 -4.05 3.10 -5.10
CA VAL A 51 -5.28 2.80 -5.81
C VAL A 51 -5.01 1.83 -6.95
N LEU A 52 -5.84 0.81 -7.04
CA LEU A 52 -5.85 -0.19 -8.12
C LEU A 52 -7.09 -0.03 -9.00
N ALA A 53 -6.93 -0.33 -10.28
CA ALA A 53 -8.03 -0.46 -11.22
C ALA A 53 -8.91 -1.66 -10.86
N GLY A 54 -10.23 -1.48 -10.91
CA GLY A 54 -11.17 -2.57 -10.68
C GLY A 54 -11.21 -3.07 -9.23
N VAL A 55 -11.77 -4.27 -9.08
CA VAL A 55 -11.84 -4.99 -7.80
C VAL A 55 -10.63 -5.90 -7.69
N VAL A 56 -9.89 -5.83 -6.58
CA VAL A 56 -8.78 -6.75 -6.32
C VAL A 56 -9.28 -8.20 -6.36
N SER A 57 -8.82 -8.95 -7.35
CA SER A 57 -9.24 -10.33 -7.61
C SER A 57 -8.26 -11.36 -7.06
N SER A 58 -7.07 -10.91 -6.65
CA SER A 58 -5.97 -11.76 -6.19
C SER A 58 -5.22 -11.14 -5.02
N PRO A 59 -4.77 -11.94 -4.04
CA PRO A 59 -3.93 -11.46 -2.94
C PRO A 59 -2.49 -11.15 -3.39
N GLY A 60 -2.15 -11.31 -4.68
CA GLY A 60 -0.80 -11.14 -5.23
C GLY A 60 -0.14 -9.82 -4.82
N ILE A 61 -0.84 -8.70 -5.02
CA ILE A 61 -0.34 -7.37 -4.66
C ILE A 61 -0.15 -7.19 -3.15
N LEU A 62 -1.08 -7.71 -2.34
CA LEU A 62 -0.99 -7.68 -0.88
C LEU A 62 0.23 -8.48 -0.39
N ARG A 63 0.49 -9.63 -1.02
CA ARG A 63 1.65 -10.47 -0.71
C ARG A 63 2.95 -9.79 -1.10
N LYS A 64 3.02 -9.13 -2.26
CA LYS A 64 4.19 -8.33 -2.66
C LYS A 64 4.48 -7.23 -1.63
N LEU A 65 3.45 -6.47 -1.23
CA LEU A 65 3.57 -5.42 -0.21
C LEU A 65 4.07 -5.98 1.13
N ARG A 66 3.47 -7.07 1.63
CA ARG A 66 3.89 -7.72 2.88
C ARG A 66 5.33 -8.23 2.80
N TYR A 67 5.74 -8.77 1.67
CA TYR A 67 7.11 -9.26 1.49
C TYR A 67 8.11 -8.12 1.45
N PHE A 68 7.80 -7.06 0.69
CA PHE A 68 8.60 -5.85 0.59
C PHE A 68 8.87 -5.24 1.98
N CYS A 69 7.83 -5.13 2.81
CA CYS A 69 7.93 -4.52 4.14
C CYS A 69 8.61 -5.38 5.20
N ARG A 70 8.95 -6.66 4.95
CA ARG A 70 9.64 -7.48 5.96
C ARG A 70 10.93 -6.80 6.47
N PRO A 71 11.21 -6.85 7.79
CA PRO A 71 10.50 -7.59 8.84
C PRO A 71 9.27 -6.88 9.44
N LEU A 72 8.92 -5.68 8.97
CA LEU A 72 7.81 -4.89 9.51
C LEU A 72 6.48 -5.66 9.40
N GLN A 73 5.65 -5.55 10.43
CA GLN A 73 4.29 -6.04 10.40
C GLN A 73 3.35 -4.97 9.85
N LEU A 74 2.46 -5.37 8.94
CA LEU A 74 1.47 -4.49 8.34
C LEU A 74 0.06 -4.86 8.76
N ARG A 75 -0.72 -3.86 9.15
CA ARG A 75 -2.19 -3.92 9.17
C ARG A 75 -2.68 -3.32 7.86
N ILE A 76 -3.52 -4.03 7.12
CA ILE A 76 -3.93 -3.63 5.76
C ILE A 76 -5.45 -3.51 5.70
N GLY A 77 -5.94 -2.36 5.26
CA GLY A 77 -7.33 -2.10 4.89
C GLY A 77 -7.53 -2.16 3.38
N ILE A 78 -8.70 -2.64 2.96
CA ILE A 78 -9.10 -2.73 1.55
C ILE A 78 -10.49 -2.12 1.42
N GLY A 79 -10.60 -1.06 0.63
CA GLY A 79 -11.87 -0.46 0.24
C GLY A 79 -12.13 -0.72 -1.24
N VAL A 80 -13.38 -1.03 -1.60
CA VAL A 80 -13.80 -1.17 -3.00
C VAL A 80 -14.96 -0.22 -3.25
N GLY A 81 -14.85 0.58 -4.30
CA GLY A 81 -15.88 1.57 -4.58
C GLY A 81 -15.58 2.42 -5.80
N ARG A 82 -16.41 3.44 -5.99
CA ARG A 82 -16.20 4.46 -7.02
C ARG A 82 -15.39 5.60 -6.41
N ILE A 83 -14.45 6.14 -7.17
CA ILE A 83 -13.65 7.30 -6.75
C ILE A 83 -14.01 8.45 -7.68
N THR A 84 -14.22 9.63 -7.10
CA THR A 84 -14.32 10.90 -7.82
C THR A 84 -13.10 11.73 -7.47
N SER A 85 -12.48 12.39 -8.44
CA SER A 85 -11.55 13.47 -8.14
C SER A 85 -12.34 14.65 -7.59
N GLY A 86 -11.97 15.12 -6.40
CA GLY A 86 -12.47 16.38 -5.85
C GLY A 86 -11.84 17.59 -6.53
#